data_AF-A0A2U1B121-F1
#
_entry.id   AF-A0A2U1B121-F1
#
_cell.length_a   1.000
_cell.length_b   1.000
_cell.length_c   1.000
_cell.angle_alpha   90.00
_cell.angle_beta   90.00
_cell.angle_gamma   90.00
#
_symmetry.space_group_name_H-M   'P 1'
#
loop_
_entity.id
_entity.type
_entity.pdbx_description
1 polymer ?
#
loop_
_entity_poly.entity_id
_entity_poly.type
_entity_poly.pdbx_seq_one_letter_code
_entity_poly.pdbx_strand_id
1 'polypeptide(L)'
;MIKLLKNTAVACFGLLFLMGCAGANTSSQPDQTATSSTGATTSAQASTNNTRQHAAELEGAWRTTDGQGNEVVMIVQDGFFTIARFNQQNKQFLGTTGGTYTASNGKFQIRYEFNTLDSTQVGTTSTTDYKLEGNQWTMSRDGVTDTWSRINESDSTSPLAGTWRITGRERDGQMNTMRPGPRKTLKVLSATRFQWIAFNSETGQFSGTGGGTYTAENGQYTENIEFFSRDSSRVGMSLSFNFEVKDGNWHHTGQSSTGATVNEIWSRISKD
;
A
#
# COMPACT_ATOMS: atom_id res chain seq x y z
N MET A 1 -16.20 -2.94 -10.51
CA MET A 1 -15.78 -1.71 -11.22
C MET A 1 -14.96 -0.86 -10.26
N ILE A 2 -13.63 -0.98 -10.21
CA ILE A 2 -12.82 -0.04 -9.41
C ILE A 2 -12.73 1.28 -10.16
N LYS A 3 -13.53 2.23 -9.72
CA LYS A 3 -13.60 3.58 -10.27
C LYS A 3 -12.87 4.58 -9.37
N LEU A 4 -12.68 4.28 -8.08
CA LEU A 4 -12.02 5.22 -7.14
C LEU A 4 -10.52 5.41 -7.40
N LEU A 5 -9.88 4.47 -8.12
CA LEU A 5 -8.47 4.55 -8.52
C LEU A 5 -8.25 5.10 -9.94
N LYS A 6 -9.31 5.43 -10.67
CA LYS A 6 -9.24 6.09 -11.97
C LYS A 6 -10.00 7.40 -11.88
N ASN A 7 -9.31 8.54 -11.78
CA ASN A 7 -10.03 9.80 -11.91
C ASN A 7 -10.33 10.05 -13.39
N THR A 8 -11.62 10.16 -13.73
CA THR A 8 -12.11 10.69 -15.00
C THR A 8 -11.91 12.19 -15.03
N ALA A 9 -10.71 12.65 -15.40
CA ALA A 9 -10.49 14.06 -15.72
C ALA A 9 -10.69 14.29 -17.21
N VAL A 10 -11.95 14.48 -17.63
CA VAL A 10 -12.27 15.28 -18.81
C VAL A 10 -13.27 16.34 -18.36
N ALA A 11 -12.73 17.43 -17.81
CA ALA A 11 -13.45 18.70 -17.74
C ALA A 11 -12.70 19.68 -18.63
N CYS A 12 -13.20 19.82 -19.87
CA CYS A 12 -12.88 20.97 -20.72
C CYS A 12 -13.28 22.24 -19.96
N PHE A 13 -12.30 22.96 -19.43
CA PHE A 13 -12.51 24.30 -18.89
C PHE A 13 -12.73 25.26 -20.05
N GLY A 14 -13.99 25.56 -20.32
CA GLY A 14 -14.42 26.72 -21.09
C GLY A 14 -14.18 27.98 -20.27
N LEU A 15 -13.27 28.80 -20.77
CA LEU A 15 -12.92 30.14 -20.34
C LEU A 15 -14.17 31.05 -20.26
N LEU A 16 -14.49 31.63 -19.11
CA LEU A 16 -15.29 32.87 -19.06
C LEU A 16 -14.87 33.76 -17.88
N PHE A 17 -14.40 34.95 -18.27
CA PHE A 17 -14.17 36.13 -17.45
C PHE A 17 -15.48 36.64 -16.82
N LEU A 18 -15.40 37.20 -15.60
CA LEU A 18 -16.08 38.45 -15.24
C LEU A 18 -15.54 39.05 -13.93
N MET A 19 -15.31 40.36 -13.98
CA MET A 19 -14.88 41.28 -12.93
C MET A 19 -15.96 41.51 -11.86
N GLY A 20 -15.52 41.91 -10.66
CA GLY A 20 -16.36 42.60 -9.67
C GLY A 20 -15.53 43.06 -8.46
N CYS A 21 -15.47 44.38 -8.25
CA CYS A 21 -14.62 45.07 -7.27
C CYS A 21 -15.30 45.35 -5.92
N ALA A 22 -14.43 45.56 -4.91
CA ALA A 22 -14.50 46.54 -3.81
C ALA A 22 -15.38 46.31 -2.55
N GLY A 23 -14.78 46.59 -1.39
CA GLY A 23 -15.44 46.89 -0.10
C GLY A 23 -14.51 46.71 1.11
N ALA A 24 -14.20 47.78 1.84
CA ALA A 24 -13.15 47.87 2.86
C ALA A 24 -13.65 47.91 4.33
N ASN A 25 -12.70 47.70 5.26
CA ASN A 25 -12.56 48.22 6.64
C ASN A 25 -13.51 47.78 7.79
N THR A 26 -12.95 47.21 8.88
CA THR A 26 -12.61 47.92 10.15
C THR A 26 -12.23 46.98 11.33
N SER A 27 -11.10 47.33 11.97
CA SER A 27 -10.69 47.32 13.40
C SER A 27 -11.04 46.25 14.47
N SER A 28 -9.95 45.83 15.16
CA SER A 28 -9.65 45.77 16.62
C SER A 28 -10.16 44.64 17.56
N GLN A 29 -9.15 44.00 18.19
CA GLN A 29 -9.03 43.14 19.40
C GLN A 29 -9.57 43.73 20.73
N PRO A 30 -9.40 43.07 21.93
CA PRO A 30 -9.31 41.63 22.31
C PRO A 30 -10.20 41.29 23.54
N ASP A 31 -10.33 40.01 23.93
CA ASP A 31 -10.37 39.67 25.37
C ASP A 31 -9.93 38.24 25.67
N GLN A 32 -9.20 38.10 26.79
CA GLN A 32 -8.73 36.84 27.37
C GLN A 32 -9.68 36.43 28.51
N THR A 33 -10.05 35.15 28.56
CA THR A 33 -10.27 34.50 29.86
C THR A 33 -9.83 33.05 29.79
N ALA A 34 -8.80 32.74 30.57
CA ALA A 34 -8.37 31.40 30.89
C ALA A 34 -9.35 30.76 31.88
N THR A 35 -9.79 29.54 31.58
CA THR A 35 -10.30 28.60 32.58
C THR A 35 -9.60 27.27 32.40
N SER A 36 -8.89 26.88 33.44
CA SER A 36 -8.24 25.59 33.65
C SER A 36 -9.25 24.45 33.61
N SER A 37 -9.02 23.44 32.77
CA SER A 37 -9.58 22.10 32.97
C SER A 37 -8.49 21.04 32.77
N THR A 38 -7.94 20.59 33.90
CA THR A 38 -7.20 19.34 34.02
C THR A 38 -8.14 18.16 33.71
N GLY A 39 -8.01 17.56 32.53
CA GLY A 39 -8.80 16.39 32.13
C GLY A 39 -8.43 15.74 30.79
N ALA A 40 -7.22 15.97 30.25
CA ALA A 40 -6.88 15.61 28.87
C ALA A 40 -6.06 14.31 28.69
N THR A 41 -5.87 13.50 29.73
CA THR A 41 -4.96 12.33 29.63
C THR A 41 -5.66 11.00 29.31
N THR A 42 -6.98 10.90 29.47
CA THR A 42 -7.71 9.62 29.29
C THR A 42 -8.32 9.44 27.89
N SER A 43 -8.64 10.53 27.18
CA SER A 43 -9.29 10.48 25.86
C SER A 43 -8.33 10.13 24.72
N ALA A 44 -7.08 10.61 24.77
CA ALA A 44 -6.07 10.34 23.75
C ALA A 44 -5.64 8.87 23.69
N GLN A 45 -5.55 8.18 24.85
CA GLN A 45 -5.25 6.75 24.89
C GLN A 45 -6.43 5.89 24.40
N ALA A 46 -7.67 6.28 24.72
CA ALA A 46 -8.86 5.59 24.23
C ALA A 46 -9.04 5.75 22.71
N SER A 47 -8.81 6.96 22.16
CA SER A 47 -8.94 7.22 20.72
C SER A 47 -7.85 6.55 19.88
N THR A 48 -6.61 6.50 20.37
CA THR A 48 -5.49 5.81 19.70
C THR A 48 -5.66 4.30 19.69
N ASN A 49 -6.21 3.71 20.76
CA ASN A 49 -6.52 2.28 20.80
C ASN A 49 -7.64 1.91 19.83
N ASN A 50 -8.71 2.71 19.76
CA ASN A 50 -9.83 2.46 18.83
C ASN A 50 -9.40 2.65 17.36
N THR A 51 -8.51 3.61 17.09
CA THR A 51 -7.91 3.82 15.75
C THR A 51 -7.05 2.63 15.31
N ARG A 52 -6.21 2.09 16.21
CA ARG A 52 -5.39 0.90 15.91
C ARG A 52 -6.24 -0.36 15.69
N GLN A 53 -7.34 -0.49 16.42
CA GLN A 53 -8.25 -1.63 16.29
C GLN A 53 -8.90 -1.69 14.89
N HIS A 54 -9.41 -0.57 14.38
CA HIS A 54 -10.03 -0.54 13.05
C HIS A 54 -9.03 -0.70 11.89
N ALA A 55 -7.80 -0.19 12.03
CA ALA A 55 -6.75 -0.43 11.03
C ALA A 55 -6.32 -1.90 10.97
N ALA A 56 -6.30 -2.59 12.12
CA ALA A 56 -5.99 -4.01 12.20
C ALA A 56 -7.07 -4.89 11.56
N GLU A 57 -8.35 -4.50 11.66
CA GLU A 57 -9.46 -5.22 11.03
C GLU A 57 -9.36 -5.23 9.49
N LEU A 58 -8.69 -4.25 8.89
CA LEU A 58 -8.48 -4.18 7.44
C LEU A 58 -7.24 -4.95 6.96
N GLU A 59 -6.34 -5.34 7.86
CA GLU A 59 -5.12 -6.08 7.49
C GLU A 59 -5.48 -7.40 6.78
N GLY A 60 -4.62 -7.79 5.84
CA GLY A 60 -4.80 -8.95 4.98
C GLY A 60 -4.97 -8.59 3.50
N ALA A 61 -5.42 -9.56 2.72
CA ALA A 61 -5.62 -9.40 1.29
C ALA A 61 -7.11 -9.32 0.89
N TRP A 62 -7.37 -8.51 -0.13
CA TRP A 62 -8.68 -8.18 -0.65
C TRP A 62 -8.67 -8.28 -2.16
N ARG A 63 -9.79 -8.66 -2.76
CA ARG A 63 -9.92 -8.77 -4.22
C ARG A 63 -11.22 -8.17 -4.73
N THR A 64 -11.19 -7.78 -5.99
CA THR A 64 -12.36 -7.43 -6.78
C THR A 64 -12.01 -7.55 -8.26
N THR A 65 -13.00 -7.29 -9.12
CA THR A 65 -12.82 -7.27 -10.58
C THR A 65 -13.17 -5.88 -11.12
N ASP A 66 -12.35 -5.41 -12.06
CA ASP A 66 -12.63 -4.16 -12.73
C ASP A 66 -13.77 -4.27 -13.76
N GLY A 67 -14.14 -3.17 -14.41
CA GLY A 67 -15.20 -3.18 -15.44
C GLY A 67 -14.86 -3.92 -16.74
N GLN A 68 -13.61 -4.37 -16.89
CA GLN A 68 -13.10 -5.10 -18.06
C GLN A 68 -12.82 -6.57 -17.74
N GLY A 69 -13.15 -7.04 -16.53
CA GLY A 69 -12.90 -8.43 -16.12
C GLY A 69 -11.49 -8.69 -15.59
N ASN A 70 -10.66 -7.65 -15.39
CA ASN A 70 -9.31 -7.85 -14.85
C ASN A 70 -9.32 -8.01 -13.33
N GLU A 71 -8.44 -8.87 -12.83
CA GLU A 71 -8.18 -9.09 -11.41
C GLU A 71 -7.60 -7.83 -10.78
N VAL A 72 -8.10 -7.48 -9.60
CA VAL A 72 -7.49 -6.45 -8.76
C VAL A 72 -7.36 -6.95 -7.34
N VAL A 73 -6.13 -7.02 -6.88
CA VAL A 73 -5.78 -7.47 -5.54
C VAL A 73 -5.21 -6.29 -4.77
N MET A 74 -5.70 -6.11 -3.54
CA MET A 74 -5.18 -5.16 -2.58
C MET A 74 -4.61 -5.92 -1.38
N ILE A 75 -3.43 -5.51 -0.93
CA ILE A 75 -2.82 -6.01 0.31
C ILE A 75 -2.71 -4.81 1.25
N VAL A 76 -3.18 -4.97 2.48
CA VAL A 76 -3.13 -3.97 3.55
C VAL A 76 -2.37 -4.57 4.72
N GLN A 77 -1.23 -4.00 5.08
CA GLN A 77 -0.38 -4.52 6.14
C GLN A 77 0.52 -3.44 6.73
N ASP A 78 0.58 -3.35 8.06
CA ASP A 78 1.49 -2.45 8.78
C ASP A 78 1.38 -0.97 8.38
N GLY A 79 0.17 -0.45 8.20
CA GLY A 79 -0.03 0.95 7.81
C GLY A 79 0.36 1.25 6.35
N PHE A 80 0.69 0.23 5.56
CA PHE A 80 0.96 0.32 4.13
C PHE A 80 -0.07 -0.49 3.33
N PHE A 81 -0.37 -0.03 2.13
CA PHE A 81 -1.20 -0.78 1.19
C PHE A 81 -0.61 -0.80 -0.21
N THR A 82 -0.92 -1.87 -0.94
CA THR A 82 -0.66 -1.97 -2.37
C THR A 82 -1.90 -2.46 -3.08
N ILE A 83 -2.08 -2.02 -4.32
CA ILE A 83 -3.12 -2.49 -5.22
C ILE A 83 -2.46 -2.86 -6.53
N ALA A 84 -2.66 -4.08 -7.01
CA ALA A 84 -2.19 -4.55 -8.30
C ALA A 84 -3.39 -4.90 -9.18
N ARG A 85 -3.38 -4.39 -10.42
CA ARG A 85 -4.37 -4.68 -11.46
C ARG A 85 -3.69 -5.45 -12.58
N PHE A 86 -4.24 -6.60 -12.93
CA PHE A 86 -3.63 -7.48 -13.92
C PHE A 86 -4.67 -8.38 -14.59
N ASN A 87 -4.34 -8.86 -15.77
CA ASN A 87 -5.09 -9.90 -16.46
C ASN A 87 -4.29 -11.21 -16.37
N GLN A 88 -4.78 -12.16 -15.59
CA GLN A 88 -4.07 -13.42 -15.36
C GLN A 88 -4.03 -14.30 -16.62
N GLN A 89 -5.13 -14.36 -17.36
CA GLN A 89 -5.24 -15.17 -18.59
C GLN A 89 -4.26 -14.70 -19.67
N ASN A 90 -4.14 -13.38 -19.84
CA ASN A 90 -3.26 -12.76 -20.82
C ASN A 90 -1.85 -12.49 -20.28
N LYS A 91 -1.55 -12.88 -19.03
CA LYS A 91 -0.29 -12.62 -18.33
C LYS A 91 0.12 -11.13 -18.35
N GLN A 92 -0.87 -10.25 -18.27
CA GLN A 92 -0.66 -8.81 -18.48
C GLN A 92 -0.75 -8.04 -17.16
N PHE A 93 0.32 -7.35 -16.80
CA PHE A 93 0.28 -6.33 -15.74
C PHE A 93 -0.32 -5.03 -16.30
N LEU A 94 -1.28 -4.44 -15.59
CA LEU A 94 -2.01 -3.25 -16.05
C LEU A 94 -1.70 -2.00 -15.22
N GLY A 95 -1.30 -2.17 -13.96
CA GLY A 95 -0.86 -1.07 -13.13
C GLY A 95 -0.88 -1.38 -11.65
N THR A 96 -0.26 -0.51 -10.87
CA THR A 96 -0.24 -0.60 -9.41
C THR A 96 -0.26 0.78 -8.76
N THR A 97 -0.85 0.82 -7.57
CA THR A 97 -0.96 2.01 -6.73
C THR A 97 -0.75 1.61 -5.29
N GLY A 98 -0.14 2.47 -4.48
CA GLY A 98 0.07 2.17 -3.07
C GLY A 98 0.76 3.29 -2.33
N GLY A 99 0.89 3.07 -1.02
CA GLY A 99 1.44 4.05 -0.10
C GLY A 99 1.01 3.75 1.33
N THR A 100 1.10 4.76 2.20
CA THR A 100 0.68 4.61 3.59
C THR A 100 -0.81 4.88 3.74
N TYR A 101 -1.43 4.29 4.76
CA TYR A 101 -2.83 4.53 5.10
C TYR A 101 -3.05 4.70 6.60
N THR A 102 -4.15 5.37 6.93
CA THR A 102 -4.79 5.31 8.25
C THR A 102 -6.27 4.98 8.07
N ALA A 103 -6.86 4.27 9.04
CA ALA A 103 -8.26 3.87 9.00
C ALA A 103 -8.90 4.09 10.37
N SER A 104 -9.87 4.98 10.44
CA SER A 104 -10.63 5.25 11.67
C SER A 104 -11.95 5.92 11.35
N ASN A 105 -12.96 5.73 12.20
CA ASN A 105 -14.24 6.44 12.12
C ASN A 105 -14.90 6.37 10.71
N GLY A 106 -14.80 5.21 10.03
CA GLY A 106 -15.32 5.04 8.69
C GLY A 106 -14.58 5.82 7.59
N LYS A 107 -13.40 6.37 7.88
CA LYS A 107 -12.53 7.07 6.92
C LYS A 107 -11.25 6.28 6.69
N PHE A 108 -10.96 6.01 5.42
CA PHE A 108 -9.71 5.42 4.96
C PHE A 108 -8.92 6.51 4.25
N GLN A 109 -7.87 7.00 4.90
CA GLN A 109 -7.01 8.05 4.38
C GLN A 109 -5.74 7.42 3.85
N ILE A 110 -5.37 7.77 2.63
CA ILE A 110 -4.18 7.29 1.95
C ILE A 110 -3.25 8.44 1.64
N ARG A 111 -1.95 8.19 1.75
CA ARG A 111 -0.90 9.02 1.15
C ARG A 111 -0.22 8.21 0.07
N TYR A 112 -0.32 8.67 -1.17
CA TYR A 112 0.24 7.93 -2.29
C TYR A 112 1.77 8.05 -2.30
N GLU A 113 2.45 6.90 -2.35
CA GLU A 113 3.90 6.86 -2.57
C GLU A 113 4.25 6.41 -3.99
N PHE A 114 3.35 5.68 -4.65
CA PHE A 114 3.45 5.34 -6.06
C PHE A 114 2.06 5.16 -6.67
N ASN A 115 1.94 5.55 -7.94
CA ASN A 115 0.75 5.28 -8.73
C ASN A 115 1.12 5.24 -10.22
N THR A 116 1.07 4.07 -10.84
CA THR A 116 1.39 3.92 -12.28
C THR A 116 0.23 4.27 -13.18
N LEU A 117 -0.98 4.41 -12.62
CA LEU A 117 -2.19 4.79 -13.36
C LEU A 117 -2.33 6.31 -13.46
N ASP A 118 -1.81 7.04 -12.47
CA ASP A 118 -1.76 8.50 -12.43
C ASP A 118 -0.61 8.96 -11.51
N SER A 119 0.53 9.33 -12.11
CA SER A 119 1.71 9.74 -11.34
C SER A 119 1.53 11.09 -10.63
N THR A 120 0.55 11.91 -11.01
CA THR A 120 0.31 13.23 -10.40
C THR A 120 -0.20 13.13 -8.96
N GLN A 121 -0.72 11.96 -8.56
CA GLN A 121 -1.19 11.71 -7.21
C GLN A 121 -0.05 11.44 -6.22
N VAL A 122 1.17 11.12 -6.66
CA VAL A 122 2.28 10.80 -5.75
C VAL A 122 2.59 11.99 -4.86
N GLY A 123 2.71 11.72 -3.55
CA GLY A 123 2.93 12.75 -2.52
C GLY A 123 1.65 13.41 -2.02
N THR A 124 0.51 13.19 -2.67
CA THR A 124 -0.79 13.72 -2.23
C THR A 124 -1.48 12.78 -1.25
N THR A 125 -2.45 13.33 -0.51
CA THR A 125 -3.34 12.57 0.37
C THR A 125 -4.74 12.53 -0.19
N SER A 126 -5.44 11.43 0.02
CA SER A 126 -6.84 11.31 -0.33
C SER A 126 -7.60 10.56 0.74
N THR A 127 -8.87 10.88 0.93
CA THR A 127 -9.73 10.23 1.93
C THR A 127 -10.93 9.64 1.23
N THR A 128 -11.30 8.42 1.59
CA THR A 128 -12.54 7.76 1.17
C THR A 128 -13.34 7.36 2.39
N ASP A 129 -14.65 7.41 2.28
CA ASP A 129 -15.50 6.70 3.23
C ASP A 129 -15.31 5.21 3.03
N TYR A 130 -15.35 4.45 4.13
CA TYR A 130 -15.37 3.01 4.08
C TYR A 130 -16.32 2.39 5.10
N LYS A 131 -16.77 1.18 4.75
CA LYS A 131 -17.55 0.31 5.62
C LYS A 131 -17.01 -1.12 5.51
N LEU A 132 -16.84 -1.78 6.64
CA LEU A 132 -16.46 -3.18 6.73
C LEU A 132 -17.63 -3.98 7.33
N GLU A 133 -18.15 -4.94 6.57
CA GLU A 133 -19.20 -5.85 7.01
C GLU A 133 -18.76 -7.29 6.74
N GLY A 134 -18.25 -7.96 7.79
CA GLY A 134 -17.65 -9.28 7.67
C GLY A 134 -16.49 -9.31 6.68
N ASN A 135 -16.66 -10.06 5.58
CA ASN A 135 -15.65 -10.22 4.53
C ASN A 135 -15.85 -9.27 3.33
N GLN A 136 -16.67 -8.24 3.50
CA GLN A 136 -16.91 -7.23 2.47
C GLN A 136 -16.45 -5.85 2.94
N TRP A 137 -15.53 -5.25 2.19
CA TRP A 137 -15.08 -3.89 2.39
C TRP A 137 -15.58 -3.02 1.24
N THR A 138 -16.40 -2.03 1.58
CA THR A 138 -16.91 -1.04 0.63
C THR A 138 -16.20 0.28 0.84
N MET A 139 -15.69 0.88 -0.23
CA MET A 139 -15.12 2.23 -0.26
C MET A 139 -16.00 3.14 -1.12
N SER A 140 -16.22 4.38 -0.71
CA SER A 140 -17.04 5.35 -1.44
C SER A 140 -16.46 6.76 -1.45
N ARG A 141 -16.46 7.41 -2.62
CA ARG A 141 -16.08 8.82 -2.83
C ARG A 141 -16.84 9.36 -4.04
N ASP A 142 -17.31 10.60 -3.98
CA ASP A 142 -17.93 11.33 -5.10
C ASP A 142 -19.07 10.55 -5.80
N GLY A 143 -19.89 9.84 -5.02
CA GLY A 143 -21.00 9.03 -5.53
C GLY A 143 -20.58 7.72 -6.22
N VAL A 144 -19.29 7.39 -6.17
CA VAL A 144 -18.71 6.16 -6.71
C VAL A 144 -18.40 5.21 -5.56
N THR A 145 -18.79 3.94 -5.73
CA THR A 145 -18.57 2.88 -4.74
C THR A 145 -17.82 1.71 -5.35
N ASP A 146 -16.75 1.29 -4.67
CA ASP A 146 -16.01 0.06 -4.97
C ASP A 146 -16.20 -0.94 -3.82
N THR A 147 -16.47 -2.19 -4.18
CA THR A 147 -16.65 -3.29 -3.21
C THR A 147 -15.54 -4.32 -3.39
N TRP A 148 -14.95 -4.71 -2.27
CA TRP A 148 -13.85 -5.65 -2.15
C TRP A 148 -14.28 -6.83 -1.30
N SER A 149 -13.92 -8.03 -1.73
CA SER A 149 -14.11 -9.26 -0.96
C SER A 149 -12.78 -9.67 -0.34
N ARG A 150 -12.81 -10.01 0.95
CA ARG A 150 -11.63 -10.56 1.64
C ARG A 150 -11.22 -11.86 0.96
N ILE A 151 -9.92 -12.01 0.70
CA ILE A 151 -9.35 -13.31 0.32
C ILE A 151 -9.32 -14.17 1.58
N ASN A 152 -9.83 -15.39 1.52
CA ASN A 152 -9.83 -16.25 2.70
C ASN A 152 -8.40 -16.69 3.02
N GLU A 153 -7.91 -16.28 4.19
CA GLU A 153 -6.58 -16.61 4.71
C GLU A 153 -6.68 -17.24 6.11
N SER A 154 -7.89 -17.63 6.56
CA SER A 154 -8.16 -18.07 7.95
C SER A 154 -7.31 -19.25 8.41
N ASP A 155 -6.92 -20.12 7.47
CA ASP A 155 -6.19 -21.35 7.74
C ASP A 155 -4.68 -21.15 7.59
N SER A 156 -4.23 -19.90 7.43
CA SER A 156 -2.82 -19.55 7.20
C SER A 156 -2.35 -18.47 8.17
N THR A 157 -1.24 -18.74 8.82
CA THR A 157 -0.42 -17.74 9.48
C THR A 157 0.96 -17.82 8.88
N SER A 158 1.55 -16.68 8.51
CA SER A 158 2.90 -16.63 7.96
C SER A 158 3.83 -15.83 8.88
N PRO A 159 5.03 -16.33 9.17
CA PRO A 159 6.05 -15.56 9.91
C PRO A 159 6.55 -14.35 9.12
N LEU A 160 6.26 -14.27 7.82
CA LEU A 160 6.64 -13.17 6.95
C LEU A 160 5.50 -12.17 6.69
N ALA A 161 4.30 -12.39 7.24
CA ALA A 161 3.21 -11.43 7.13
C ALA A 161 3.63 -10.07 7.72
N GLY A 162 3.67 -9.06 6.88
CA GLY A 162 4.26 -7.77 7.21
C GLY A 162 4.65 -6.96 5.99
N THR A 163 4.94 -5.69 6.22
CA THR A 163 5.59 -4.84 5.22
C THR A 163 7.07 -4.73 5.53
N TRP A 164 7.90 -5.13 4.57
CA TRP A 164 9.35 -5.23 4.70
C TRP A 164 10.03 -4.32 3.70
N ARG A 165 11.10 -3.65 4.14
CA ARG A 165 11.96 -2.83 3.29
C ARG A 165 13.33 -3.48 3.17
N ILE A 166 13.89 -3.51 1.97
CA ILE A 166 15.27 -3.96 1.80
C ILE A 166 16.23 -2.98 2.49
N THR A 167 17.09 -3.50 3.36
CA THR A 167 18.06 -2.74 4.17
C THR A 167 19.48 -3.26 4.01
N GLY A 168 19.66 -4.43 3.38
CA GLY A 168 20.96 -4.94 2.99
C GLY A 168 20.89 -5.74 1.71
N ARG A 169 21.94 -5.69 0.90
CA ARG A 169 22.13 -6.59 -0.23
C ARG A 169 23.60 -6.92 -0.39
N GLU A 170 23.90 -8.17 -0.69
CA GLU A 170 25.26 -8.59 -1.02
C GLU A 170 25.69 -8.00 -2.37
N ARG A 171 26.92 -7.49 -2.43
CA ARG A 171 27.65 -7.19 -3.66
C ARG A 171 29.10 -7.61 -3.48
N ASP A 172 29.66 -8.27 -4.49
CA ASP A 172 31.06 -8.67 -4.52
C ASP A 172 31.48 -9.48 -3.26
N GLY A 173 30.59 -10.36 -2.77
CA GLY A 173 30.82 -11.19 -1.59
C GLY A 173 30.69 -10.46 -0.25
N GLN A 174 30.30 -9.18 -0.23
CA GLN A 174 30.12 -8.40 0.98
C GLN A 174 28.69 -7.89 1.15
N MET A 175 28.16 -8.02 2.36
CA MET A 175 26.85 -7.46 2.70
C MET A 175 26.94 -5.93 2.79
N ASN A 176 26.22 -5.23 1.92
CA ASN A 176 26.17 -3.78 1.90
C ASN A 176 24.87 -3.28 2.53
N THR A 177 24.98 -2.49 3.60
CA THR A 177 23.83 -1.83 4.22
C THR A 177 23.31 -0.70 3.33
N MET A 178 22.00 -0.67 3.14
CA MET A 178 21.28 0.34 2.36
C MET A 178 20.71 1.40 3.30
N ARG A 179 21.08 2.66 3.08
CA ARG A 179 20.52 3.77 3.84
C ARG A 179 19.08 4.07 3.39
N PRO A 180 18.14 4.28 4.33
CA PRO A 180 16.81 4.75 3.99
C PRO A 180 16.85 6.04 3.17
N GLY A 181 16.12 6.05 2.05
CA GLY A 181 15.90 7.22 1.20
C GLY A 181 14.58 7.12 0.43
N PRO A 182 14.32 8.06 -0.50
CA PRO A 182 13.07 8.09 -1.26
C PRO A 182 12.97 6.96 -2.29
N ARG A 183 14.11 6.42 -2.74
CA ARG A 183 14.15 5.15 -3.47
C ARG A 183 13.90 4.01 -2.49
N LYS A 184 12.80 3.30 -2.68
CA LYS A 184 12.34 2.21 -1.81
C LYS A 184 12.14 0.95 -2.64
N THR A 185 12.52 -0.18 -2.06
CA THR A 185 12.01 -1.49 -2.46
C THR A 185 11.33 -2.09 -1.25
N LEU A 186 10.02 -2.34 -1.39
CA LEU A 186 9.20 -2.94 -0.34
C LEU A 186 8.71 -4.31 -0.79
N LYS A 187 8.45 -5.19 0.18
CA LYS A 187 7.67 -6.41 0.06
C LYS A 187 6.51 -6.29 1.05
N VAL A 188 5.28 -6.27 0.56
CA VAL A 188 4.06 -6.18 1.36
C VAL A 188 3.39 -7.55 1.32
N LEU A 189 3.28 -8.21 2.47
CA LEU A 189 2.77 -9.57 2.59
C LEU A 189 1.59 -9.62 3.56
N SER A 190 0.47 -10.18 3.11
CA SER A 190 -0.54 -10.75 4.01
C SER A 190 -0.11 -12.17 4.42
N ALA A 191 -1.01 -12.97 4.97
CA ALA A 191 -0.72 -14.36 5.31
C ALA A 191 -0.39 -15.22 4.07
N THR A 192 -1.06 -15.00 2.93
CA THR A 192 -0.92 -15.85 1.72
C THR A 192 -0.53 -15.09 0.46
N ARG A 193 -0.63 -13.74 0.46
CA ARG A 193 -0.35 -12.90 -0.72
C ARG A 193 0.87 -12.04 -0.48
N PHE A 194 1.60 -11.76 -1.56
CA PHE A 194 2.70 -10.81 -1.52
C PHE A 194 2.68 -9.90 -2.75
N GLN A 195 3.25 -8.72 -2.58
CA GLN A 195 3.68 -7.86 -3.67
C GLN A 195 5.01 -7.22 -3.30
N TRP A 196 6.02 -7.36 -4.16
CA TRP A 196 7.22 -6.54 -4.07
C TRP A 196 7.11 -5.35 -5.03
N ILE A 197 7.63 -4.19 -4.65
CA ILE A 197 7.52 -2.95 -5.41
C ILE A 197 8.79 -2.11 -5.23
N ALA A 198 9.38 -1.66 -6.34
CA ALA A 198 10.53 -0.76 -6.39
C ALA A 198 10.12 0.57 -7.02
N PHE A 199 10.33 1.68 -6.29
CA PHE A 199 9.83 3.00 -6.68
C PHE A 199 10.61 4.13 -5.99
N ASN A 200 10.32 5.37 -6.40
CA ASN A 200 10.78 6.59 -5.73
C ASN A 200 9.56 7.36 -5.19
N SER A 201 9.47 7.51 -3.87
CA SER A 201 8.32 8.14 -3.20
C SER A 201 8.24 9.66 -3.36
N GLU A 202 9.33 10.31 -3.78
CA GLU A 202 9.36 11.76 -4.01
C GLU A 202 9.10 12.11 -5.47
N THR A 203 9.71 11.36 -6.40
CA THR A 203 9.61 11.66 -7.83
C THR A 203 8.48 10.89 -8.52
N GLY A 204 7.85 9.93 -7.83
CA GLY A 204 6.86 9.01 -8.41
C GLY A 204 7.44 8.03 -9.43
N GLN A 205 8.77 7.94 -9.55
CA GLN A 205 9.40 7.03 -10.51
C GLN A 205 9.13 5.58 -10.13
N PHE A 206 8.45 4.84 -11.01
CA PHE A 206 8.22 3.41 -10.87
C PHE A 206 9.34 2.60 -11.52
N SER A 207 9.91 1.64 -10.77
CA SER A 207 11.01 0.78 -11.24
C SER A 207 10.59 -0.66 -11.48
N GLY A 208 9.52 -1.15 -10.87
CA GLY A 208 9.02 -2.50 -11.12
C GLY A 208 8.26 -3.07 -9.93
N THR A 209 7.43 -4.05 -10.22
CA THR A 209 6.67 -4.85 -9.25
C THR A 209 6.42 -6.25 -9.77
N GLY A 210 6.21 -7.17 -8.85
CA GLY A 210 5.66 -8.49 -9.07
C GLY A 210 4.95 -8.96 -7.81
N GLY A 211 4.06 -9.94 -7.95
CA GLY A 211 3.31 -10.46 -6.83
C GLY A 211 2.42 -11.63 -7.21
N GLY A 212 1.75 -12.16 -6.20
CA GLY A 212 0.89 -13.33 -6.28
C GLY A 212 0.71 -13.98 -4.92
N THR A 213 0.75 -15.30 -4.87
CA THR A 213 0.66 -16.06 -3.60
C THR A 213 2.03 -16.52 -3.14
N TYR A 214 2.16 -16.84 -1.85
CA TYR A 214 3.39 -17.42 -1.34
C TYR A 214 3.14 -18.43 -0.20
N THR A 215 4.16 -19.23 0.09
CA THR A 215 4.28 -20.01 1.33
C THR A 215 5.59 -19.66 2.02
N ALA A 216 5.62 -19.78 3.35
CA ALA A 216 6.81 -19.55 4.18
C ALA A 216 6.89 -20.61 5.28
N GLU A 217 7.43 -21.77 4.93
CA GLU A 217 7.41 -22.97 5.77
C GLU A 217 8.79 -23.64 5.77
N ASN A 218 9.23 -24.16 6.92
CA ASN A 218 10.47 -24.91 7.04
C ASN A 218 11.73 -24.19 6.49
N GLY A 219 11.78 -22.86 6.65
CA GLY A 219 12.89 -22.03 6.14
C GLY A 219 12.84 -21.78 4.62
N GLN A 220 11.78 -22.21 3.93
CA GLN A 220 11.57 -21.99 2.50
C GLN A 220 10.43 -20.98 2.25
N TYR A 221 10.75 -19.92 1.53
CA TYR A 221 9.82 -18.91 1.02
C TYR A 221 9.62 -19.14 -0.48
N THR A 222 8.42 -19.57 -0.86
CA THR A 222 8.08 -19.87 -2.26
C THR A 222 7.09 -18.85 -2.79
N GLU A 223 7.48 -18.09 -3.81
CA GLU A 223 6.64 -17.12 -4.52
C GLU A 223 5.99 -17.79 -5.75
N ASN A 224 4.67 -17.68 -5.90
CA ASN A 224 3.96 -18.03 -7.14
C ASN A 224 3.54 -16.75 -7.86
N ILE A 225 4.11 -16.51 -9.04
CA ILE A 225 3.99 -15.22 -9.73
C ILE A 225 2.69 -15.14 -10.53
N GLU A 226 1.78 -14.26 -10.12
CA GLU A 226 0.52 -13.98 -10.83
C GLU A 226 0.62 -12.75 -11.74
N PHE A 227 1.48 -11.79 -11.38
CA PHE A 227 1.76 -10.62 -12.21
C PHE A 227 3.21 -10.18 -12.07
N PHE A 228 3.75 -9.63 -13.16
CA PHE A 228 5.10 -9.09 -13.20
C PHE A 228 5.19 -7.96 -14.23
N SER A 229 5.58 -6.77 -13.79
CA SER A 229 5.52 -5.54 -14.61
C SER A 229 6.58 -5.43 -15.71
N ARG A 230 7.71 -6.14 -15.56
CA ARG A 230 8.87 -6.00 -16.46
C ARG A 230 8.99 -7.11 -17.50
N ASP A 231 8.38 -8.25 -17.25
CA ASP A 231 8.54 -9.47 -18.05
C ASP A 231 7.37 -10.42 -17.77
N SER A 232 6.39 -10.44 -18.68
CA SER A 232 5.19 -11.28 -18.57
C SER A 232 5.48 -12.78 -18.68
N SER A 233 6.65 -13.17 -19.22
CA SER A 233 7.03 -14.59 -19.31
C SER A 233 7.20 -15.25 -17.95
N ARG A 234 7.39 -14.46 -16.89
CA ARG A 234 7.49 -14.93 -15.50
C ARG A 234 6.17 -15.30 -14.86
N VAL A 235 5.04 -14.87 -15.42
CA VAL A 235 3.71 -15.19 -14.87
C VAL A 235 3.44 -16.70 -15.01
N GLY A 236 3.13 -17.32 -13.86
CA GLY A 236 2.95 -18.76 -13.69
C GLY A 236 4.20 -19.50 -13.22
N MET A 237 5.34 -18.83 -13.06
CA MET A 237 6.52 -19.45 -12.43
C MET A 237 6.38 -19.51 -10.91
N SER A 238 7.03 -20.50 -10.30
CA SER A 238 7.28 -20.56 -8.86
C SER A 238 8.78 -20.34 -8.60
N LEU A 239 9.10 -19.44 -7.68
CA LEU A 239 10.47 -19.12 -7.27
C LEU A 239 10.65 -19.48 -5.80
N SER A 240 11.72 -20.17 -5.46
CA SER A 240 11.97 -20.67 -4.11
C SER A 240 13.24 -20.04 -3.55
N PHE A 241 13.14 -19.49 -2.34
CA PHE A 241 14.21 -18.79 -1.64
C PHE A 241 14.29 -19.25 -0.20
N ASN A 242 15.48 -19.37 0.36
CA ASN A 242 15.62 -19.59 1.79
C ASN A 242 15.21 -18.32 2.54
N PHE A 243 14.53 -18.48 3.67
CA PHE A 243 14.24 -17.41 4.59
C PHE A 243 14.64 -17.76 6.03
N GLU A 244 15.10 -16.75 6.75
CA GLU A 244 15.27 -16.80 8.20
C GLU A 244 14.90 -15.42 8.75
N VAL A 245 14.10 -15.38 9.82
CA VAL A 245 13.86 -14.12 10.56
C VAL A 245 14.72 -14.16 11.81
N LYS A 246 15.72 -13.28 11.87
CA LYS A 246 16.68 -13.17 12.96
C LYS A 246 16.75 -11.73 13.46
N ASP A 247 16.62 -11.53 14.76
CA ASP A 247 16.67 -10.21 15.41
C ASP A 247 15.72 -9.18 14.74
N GLY A 248 14.54 -9.64 14.31
CA GLY A 248 13.53 -8.82 13.63
C GLY A 248 13.82 -8.51 12.15
N ASN A 249 14.90 -9.05 11.59
CA ASN A 249 15.26 -8.90 10.18
C ASN A 249 15.08 -10.21 9.43
N TRP A 250 14.51 -10.11 8.23
CA TRP A 250 14.36 -11.23 7.32
C TRP A 250 15.59 -11.34 6.40
N HIS A 251 16.33 -12.43 6.55
CA HIS A 251 17.40 -12.85 5.67
C HIS A 251 16.80 -13.66 4.51
N HIS A 252 17.01 -13.20 3.29
CA HIS A 252 16.43 -13.76 2.07
C HIS A 252 17.56 -14.17 1.12
N THR A 253 17.69 -15.46 0.83
CA THR A 253 18.76 -15.98 -0.04
C THR A 253 18.25 -16.97 -1.08
N GLY A 254 18.93 -17.08 -2.21
CA GLY A 254 18.57 -18.03 -3.26
C GLY A 254 19.01 -17.57 -4.64
N GLN A 255 18.22 -17.93 -5.66
CA GLN A 255 18.44 -17.49 -7.03
C GLN A 255 17.20 -16.82 -7.59
N SER A 256 17.41 -15.71 -8.28
CA SER A 256 16.36 -15.04 -9.05
C SER A 256 15.92 -15.88 -10.26
N SER A 257 14.83 -15.48 -10.90
CA SER A 257 14.33 -16.14 -12.13
C SER A 257 15.30 -16.12 -13.31
N THR A 258 16.36 -15.30 -13.25
CA THR A 258 17.44 -15.24 -14.25
C THR A 258 18.71 -15.96 -13.80
N GLY A 259 18.68 -16.67 -12.66
CA GLY A 259 19.82 -17.40 -12.10
C GLY A 259 20.82 -16.55 -11.32
N ALA A 260 20.59 -15.23 -11.19
CA ALA A 260 21.46 -14.38 -10.37
C ALA A 260 21.25 -14.66 -8.89
N THR A 261 22.34 -14.71 -8.12
CA THR A 261 22.33 -14.88 -6.66
C THR A 261 21.53 -13.77 -6.00
N VAL A 262 20.66 -14.17 -5.06
CA VAL A 262 19.93 -13.28 -4.16
C VAL A 262 20.50 -13.51 -2.77
N ASN A 263 20.93 -12.43 -2.13
CA ASN A 263 21.33 -12.40 -0.72
C ASN A 263 21.01 -11.01 -0.19
N GLU A 264 19.91 -10.92 0.54
CA GLU A 264 19.26 -9.68 0.93
C GLU A 264 18.85 -9.72 2.39
N ILE A 265 18.85 -8.55 3.02
CA ILE A 265 18.33 -8.34 4.36
C ILE A 265 17.17 -7.36 4.25
N TRP A 266 16.06 -7.74 4.88
CA TRP A 266 14.81 -6.99 4.88
C TRP A 266 14.43 -6.66 6.32
N SER A 267 14.11 -5.40 6.59
CA SER A 267 13.65 -4.93 7.89
C SER A 267 12.18 -4.53 7.81
N ARG A 268 11.38 -4.94 8.81
CA ARG A 268 9.95 -4.59 8.88
C ARG A 268 9.80 -3.09 9.06
N ILE A 269 8.90 -2.46 8.33
CA ILE A 269 8.59 -1.04 8.56
C ILE A 269 7.83 -0.91 9.89
N SER A 270 8.13 0.13 10.66
CA SER A 270 7.41 0.43 11.89
C SER A 270 6.02 0.98 11.60
N LYS A 271 5.06 0.73 12.50
CA LYS A 271 3.71 1.31 12.50
C LYS A 271 3.68 2.74 13.09
N ASP A 272 4.79 3.47 13.03
CA ASP A 272 4.99 4.73 13.77
C ASP A 272 3.96 5.81 13.41
#